data_AF-A0A970MDI5-F1
#
_entry.id   AF-A0A970MDI5-F1
#
_cell.length_a   1.000
_cell.length_b   1.000
_cell.length_c   1.000
_cell.angle_alpha   90.00
_cell.angle_beta   90.00
_cell.angle_gamma   90.00
#
_symmetry.space_group_name_H-M   'P 1'
#
loop_
_entity.id
_entity.type
_entity.pdbx_description
1 polymer ?
#
loop_
_entity_poly.entity_id
_entity_poly.type
_entity_poly.pdbx_seq_one_letter_code
_entity_poly.pdbx_strand_id
1 'polypeptide(L)' 'MVLFYIIVVLAVSSFEIRSFTKEKQAKELAVFIVLAVITLVAGIFYLMDPYGKSLTQHIIYLLGSDD' A
#
# COMPACT_ATOMS: atom_id res chain seq x y z
N MET A 1 5.81 -0.85 14.97
CA MET A 1 6.20 -0.77 13.54
C MET A 1 5.00 -0.48 12.65
N VAL A 2 3.92 -1.27 12.70
CA VAL A 2 2.69 -1.03 11.93
C VAL A 2 2.09 0.37 12.15
N LEU A 3 1.95 0.81 13.40
CA LEU A 3 1.38 2.13 13.71
C LEU A 3 2.22 3.28 13.12
N PHE A 4 3.54 3.19 13.22
CA PHE A 4 4.47 4.17 12.65
C PHE A 4 4.37 4.21 11.12
N TYR A 5 4.30 3.04 10.49
CA TYR A 5 4.09 2.91 9.05
C TYR A 5 2.81 3.60 8.58
N ILE A 6 1.68 3.37 9.26
CA ILE A 6 0.40 4.01 8.94
C ILE A 6 0.51 5.53 9.03
N ILE A 7 1.13 6.05 10.10
CA ILE A 7 1.29 7.50 10.29
C ILE A 7 2.13 8.12 9.16
N VAL A 8 3.23 7.47 8.76
CA VAL A 8 4.08 7.96 7.67
C VAL A 8 3.33 7.95 6.34
N VAL A 9 2.62 6.86 6.01
CA VAL A 9 1.83 6.77 4.78
C VAL A 9 0.74 7.84 4.74
N LEU A 10 0.04 8.08 5.85
CA LEU A 10 -0.98 9.14 5.93
C LEU A 10 -0.38 10.53 5.80
N ALA A 11 0.77 10.79 6.44
CA ALA A 11 1.44 12.08 6.35
C ALA A 11 1.88 12.40 4.91
N VAL A 12 2.53 11.46 4.23
CA VAL A 12 2.95 11.61 2.83
C VAL A 12 1.73 11.75 1.91
N SER A 13 0.72 10.89 2.08
CA SER A 13 -0.51 10.95 1.28
C SER A 13 -1.22 12.30 1.44
N SER A 14 -1.28 12.86 2.65
CA SER A 14 -1.91 14.16 2.89
C SER A 14 -1.22 15.31 2.15
N PHE A 15 0.10 15.24 2.00
CA PHE A 15 0.88 16.22 1.24
C PHE A 15 0.59 16.12 -0.25
N GLU A 16 0.59 14.90 -0.80
CA GLU A 16 0.33 14.67 -2.22
C GLU A 16 -1.12 15.00 -2.62
N ILE A 17 -2.11 14.59 -1.82
CA ILE A 17 -3.52 14.91 -2.05
C ILE A 17 -3.73 16.43 -2.13
N ARG A 18 -3.04 17.19 -1.28
CA ARG A 18 -3.09 18.67 -1.32
C ARG A 18 -2.52 19.22 -2.62
N SER A 19 -1.51 18.59 -3.20
CA SER A 19 -0.95 18.98 -4.50
C SER A 19 -1.93 18.68 -5.63
N PHE A 20 -2.45 17.45 -5.70
CA PHE A 20 -3.41 17.05 -6.74
C PHE A 20 -4.72 17.88 -6.72
N THR A 21 -5.17 18.27 -5.52
CA THR A 21 -6.35 19.13 -5.37
C THR A 21 -6.13 20.53 -5.92
N LYS A 22 -4.90 21.07 -5.81
CA LYS A 22 -4.55 22.38 -6.37
C LYS A 22 -4.47 22.36 -7.91
N GLU A 23 -4.03 21.23 -8.47
CA GLU A 23 -3.88 21.05 -9.91
C GLU A 23 -5.16 20.56 -10.62
N LYS A 24 -6.27 20.34 -9.89
CA LYS A 24 -7.56 19.85 -10.39
C LYS A 24 -7.49 18.50 -11.14
N GLN A 25 -6.47 17.69 -10.87
CA GLN A 25 -6.26 16.38 -11.50
C GLN A 25 -7.07 15.29 -10.78
N ALA A 26 -8.40 15.34 -10.91
CA ALA A 26 -9.30 14.39 -10.23
C ALA A 26 -9.08 12.92 -10.62
N LYS A 27 -8.68 12.65 -11.87
CA LYS A 27 -8.38 11.29 -12.35
C LYS A 27 -7.11 10.72 -11.73
N GLU A 28 -6.06 11.53 -11.66
CA GLU A 28 -4.77 11.11 -11.10
C GLU A 28 -4.87 10.94 -9.58
N LEU A 29 -5.63 11.81 -8.90
CA LEU A 29 -5.97 11.66 -7.49
C LEU A 29 -6.67 10.31 -7.21
N ALA A 30 -7.60 9.90 -8.07
CA ALA A 30 -8.27 8.61 -7.90
C ALA A 30 -7.29 7.42 -8.02
N VAL A 31 -6.39 7.46 -9.01
CA VAL A 31 -5.33 6.44 -9.17
C VAL A 31 -4.38 6.44 -7.98
N PHE A 32 -3.98 7.62 -7.50
CA PHE A 32 -3.13 7.78 -6.32
C PHE A 32 -3.77 7.17 -5.08
N ILE A 33 -5.05 7.46 -4.80
CA ILE A 33 -5.76 6.91 -3.64
C ILE A 33 -5.79 5.37 -3.72
N VAL A 34 -6.08 4.80 -4.89
CA VAL A 34 -6.08 3.35 -5.08
C VAL A 34 -4.70 2.75 -4.78
N LEU A 35 -3.63 3.34 -5.31
CA LEU A 35 -2.26 2.90 -5.04
C LEU A 35 -1.86 3.05 -3.57
N ALA A 36 -2.27 4.14 -2.92
CA ALA A 36 -2.01 4.38 -1.51
C ALA A 36 -2.68 3.32 -0.63
N VAL A 37 -3.92 2.94 -0.94
CA VAL A 37 -4.64 1.87 -0.24
C VAL A 37 -3.95 0.52 -0.45
N ILE A 38 -3.57 0.17 -1.69
CA ILE A 38 -2.84 -1.07 -1.98
C ILE A 38 -1.53 -1.12 -1.20
N THR A 39 -0.78 -0.02 -1.19
CA THR A 39 0.48 0.10 -0.47
C THR A 39 0.27 -0.11 1.02
N LEU A 40 -0.73 0.55 1.61
CA LEU A 40 -1.04 0.46 3.03
C LEU A 40 -1.41 -0.96 3.45
N VAL A 41 -2.24 -1.64 2.65
CA VAL A 41 -2.58 -3.05 2.88
C VAL A 41 -1.34 -3.94 2.78
N ALA A 42 -0.55 -3.80 1.71
CA ALA A 42 0.65 -4.61 1.51
C ALA A 42 1.68 -4.42 2.63
N GLY A 43 1.90 -3.18 3.08
CA GLY A 43 2.82 -2.87 4.18
C GLY A 43 2.32 -3.41 5.52
N ILE A 44 1.01 -3.36 5.79
CA ILE A 44 0.43 -3.99 6.99
C ILE A 44 0.65 -5.50 6.96
N PHE A 45 0.33 -6.17 5.85
CA PHE A 45 0.55 -7.61 5.69
C PHE A 45 2.02 -7.99 5.92
N TYR A 46 2.95 -7.25 5.32
CA TYR A 46 4.38 -7.48 5.49
C TYR A 46 4.85 -7.28 6.94
N LEU A 47 4.35 -6.26 7.63
CA LEU A 47 4.77 -5.95 9.00
C LEU A 47 4.09 -6.83 10.06
N MET A 48 2.90 -7.40 9.77
CA MET A 48 2.22 -8.32 10.66
C MET A 48 2.83 -9.71 10.65
N ASP A 49 3.37 -10.15 9.50
CA ASP A 49 4.04 -11.44 9.37
C ASP A 49 5.40 -11.29 8.65
N PRO A 50 6.41 -10.69 9.31
CA PRO A 50 7.69 -10.39 8.68
C PRO A 50 8.52 -11.64 8.33
N TYR A 51 8.16 -12.81 8.87
CA TYR A 51 8.81 -14.10 8.60
C TYR A 51 7.88 -15.12 7.93
N GLY A 52 6.63 -14.75 7.66
CA GLY A 52 5.67 -15.57 6.94
C GLY A 52 5.98 -15.65 5.44
N LYS A 53 5.19 -16.48 4.73
CA LYS A 53 5.28 -16.57 3.27
C LYS A 53 5.15 -15.15 2.69
N SER A 54 6.20 -14.69 2.01
CA SER A 54 6.20 -13.41 1.30
C SER A 54 4.96 -13.27 0.42
N LEU A 55 4.53 -12.04 0.12
CA LEU A 55 3.41 -11.78 -0.80
C LEU A 55 3.57 -12.57 -2.11
N THR A 56 4.79 -12.66 -2.63
CA THR A 56 5.15 -13.49 -3.78
C THR A 56 4.92 -14.97 -3.52
N GLN A 57 5.36 -15.51 -2.38
CA GLN A 57 5.08 -16.90 -2.00
C GLN A 57 3.59 -17.17 -1.77
N HIS A 58 2.81 -16.18 -1.33
CA HIS A 58 1.37 -16.30 -1.17
C HIS A 58 0.68 -16.38 -2.53
N ILE A 59 1.12 -15.57 -3.50
CA ILE A 59 0.66 -15.63 -4.90
C ILE A 59 1.06 -16.95 -5.57
N ILE A 60 2.30 -17.40 -5.36
CA ILE A 60 2.83 -18.68 -5.89
C ILE A 60 2.08 -19.87 -5.29
N TYR A 61 1.79 -19.84 -3.98
CA TYR A 61 0.97 -20.83 -3.29
C TYR A 61 -0.47 -20.86 -3.85
N LEU A 62 -1.08 -19.69 -4.07
CA LEU A 62 -2.41 -19.57 -4.71
C LEU A 62 -2.42 -20.05 -6.17
N LEU A 63 -1.29 -19.93 -6.88
CA LEU A 63 -1.10 -20.45 -8.23
C LEU A 63 -0.90 -21.98 -8.27
N GLY A 64 -0.87 -22.64 -7.11
CA GLY A 64 -0.72 -24.10 -7.01
C GLY A 64 0.71 -24.59 -7.25
N SER A 65 1.70 -23.70 -7.24
CA SER A 65 3.11 -24.08 -7.36
C SER A 65 3.66 -24.34 -5.95
N ASP A 66 3.17 -25.40 -5.31
CA ASP A 66 3.84 -26.04 -4.18
C ASP A 66 4.80 -27.10 -4.74
N ASP A 67 6.10 -26.84 -4.61
CA ASP A 67 7.15 -27.85 -4.43
C ASP A 67 7.95 -27.45 -3.19
#